data_AF-A0A3M5JBR8-F1
#
_entry.id   AF-A0A3M5JBR8-F1
#
_cell.length_a   1.000
_cell.length_b   1.000
_cell.length_c   1.000
_cell.angle_alpha   90.00
_cell.angle_beta   90.00
_cell.angle_gamma   90.00
#
_symmetry.space_group_name_H-M   'P 1'
#
loop_
_entity.id
_entity.type
_entity.pdbx_description
1 polymer ?
#
loop_
_entity_poly.entity_id
_entity_poly.type
_entity_poly.pdbx_seq_one_letter_code
_entity_poly.pdbx_strand_id
1 'polypeptide(L)'
;MIMAAPRLMNKRPVLLRKAIYDGYDFGLSLSYLEGANKLLLRRGGFFIRRSDHPLNQFWRVPKAKLLDDLDVLYRELAELANGKHIESWQAFRDRITSAQSDLHRDAFTWGMKFRLAPLAEGGVILSGDFHPGAVAIAKRMRGVYLSAGKAWRVQGTAELVRSNLILELGLAEDQFEILDTLQELLADGSVSPVREVTSISLGGYSPESTKSEEEVSDSGIYLASVPSIKNTELTNAEIDKALESFSLMDHQPAGIRHLLQRTSALLADDMGLGKTRQAVIAAGIRAQGKPVLVIVLNSLIINWQREILMVFPEAQIALQTFDAQAGWIIVNYERLGDFVRHAGCFAVMVIDEAHRLKEPTAAWTRHGFDIAAQVQNRYLLTGTPVLNREAELHTLLRLSGHPIGQLPLNEFCERFAGSPEFRKTLRDEISDW
;
A
#
# COMPACT_ATOMS: atom_id res chain seq x y z
N MET A 1 36.82 -13.67 -58.95
CA MET A 1 35.52 -14.31 -58.65
C MET A 1 34.84 -13.45 -57.60
N ILE A 2 33.94 -12.57 -58.02
CA ILE A 2 33.24 -11.63 -57.12
C ILE A 2 32.09 -12.41 -56.48
N MET A 3 32.14 -12.58 -55.16
CA MET A 3 31.03 -13.13 -54.39
C MET A 3 29.82 -12.19 -54.50
N ALA A 4 28.72 -12.71 -55.02
CA ALA A 4 27.45 -11.99 -55.09
C ALA A 4 26.93 -11.70 -53.68
N ALA A 5 26.66 -10.43 -53.39
CA ALA A 5 25.94 -10.01 -52.19
C ALA A 5 24.53 -10.63 -52.18
N PRO A 6 24.01 -11.08 -51.02
CA PRO A 6 22.69 -11.65 -50.93
C PRO A 6 21.64 -10.59 -51.27
N ARG A 7 20.78 -10.89 -52.26
CA ARG A 7 19.62 -10.07 -52.63
C ARG A 7 18.71 -9.90 -51.41
N LEU A 8 18.77 -8.74 -50.76
CA LEU A 8 17.72 -8.27 -49.87
C LEU A 8 16.43 -8.17 -50.70
N MET A 9 15.52 -9.13 -50.52
CA MET A 9 14.16 -9.00 -51.03
C MET A 9 13.57 -7.71 -50.47
N ASN A 10 13.30 -6.75 -51.34
CA ASN A 10 12.51 -5.54 -51.07
C ASN A 10 11.06 -5.96 -50.73
N LYS A 11 10.85 -6.56 -49.56
CA LYS A 11 9.50 -6.70 -49.00
C LYS A 11 9.14 -5.34 -48.43
N ARG A 12 8.30 -4.59 -49.15
CA ARG A 12 7.62 -3.42 -48.61
C ARG A 12 6.93 -3.84 -47.30
N PRO A 13 7.25 -3.22 -46.15
CA PRO A 13 6.67 -3.64 -44.88
C PRO A 13 5.18 -3.34 -44.80
N VAL A 14 4.45 -4.15 -44.03
CA VAL A 14 3.13 -3.77 -43.52
C VAL A 14 3.30 -2.73 -42.41
N LEU A 15 2.37 -1.79 -42.28
CA LEU A 15 2.45 -0.73 -41.27
C LEU A 15 2.18 -1.33 -39.88
N LEU A 16 1.12 -2.12 -39.75
CA LEU A 16 0.71 -2.80 -38.52
C LEU A 16 1.04 -4.29 -38.55
N ARG A 17 2.08 -4.74 -37.83
CA ARG A 17 2.48 -6.16 -37.82
C ARG A 17 1.49 -7.03 -37.07
N LYS A 18 1.07 -6.59 -35.88
CA LYS A 18 0.11 -7.29 -35.02
C LYS A 18 -0.72 -6.29 -34.24
N ALA A 19 -1.97 -6.65 -33.98
CA ALA A 19 -2.85 -5.97 -33.05
C ALA A 19 -3.40 -6.99 -32.04
N ILE A 20 -3.48 -6.59 -30.78
CA ILE A 20 -4.04 -7.36 -29.67
C ILE A 20 -5.00 -6.42 -28.92
N TYR A 21 -6.07 -6.95 -28.34
CA TYR A 21 -7.06 -6.16 -27.62
C TYR A 21 -7.52 -6.91 -26.37
N ASP A 22 -7.59 -6.21 -25.24
CA ASP A 22 -7.98 -6.77 -23.94
C ASP A 22 -9.43 -6.43 -23.53
N GLY A 23 -10.15 -5.67 -24.37
CA GLY A 23 -11.48 -5.15 -24.06
C GLY A 23 -11.50 -3.65 -23.77
N TYR A 24 -10.35 -3.07 -23.43
CA TYR A 24 -10.21 -1.68 -23.00
C TYR A 24 -9.16 -0.93 -23.80
N ASP A 25 -8.01 -1.55 -24.04
CA ASP A 25 -6.86 -0.99 -24.73
C ASP A 25 -6.38 -1.93 -25.84
N PHE A 26 -5.72 -1.35 -26.84
CA PHE A 26 -5.08 -2.06 -27.92
C PHE A 26 -3.58 -2.13 -27.73
N GLY A 27 -3.00 -3.28 -28.06
CA GLY A 27 -1.57 -3.48 -28.27
C GLY A 27 -1.28 -3.44 -29.75
N LEU A 28 -0.52 -2.45 -30.19
CA LEU A 28 -0.11 -2.30 -31.59
C LEU A 28 1.39 -2.58 -31.74
N SER A 29 1.73 -3.59 -32.54
CA SER A 29 3.11 -3.80 -32.99
C SER A 29 3.25 -3.21 -34.39
N LEU A 30 3.94 -2.07 -34.48
CA LEU A 30 4.17 -1.39 -35.76
C LEU A 30 5.50 -1.84 -36.38
N SER A 31 5.59 -1.77 -37.70
CA SER A 31 6.89 -1.75 -38.35
C SER A 31 7.64 -0.48 -38.01
N TYR A 32 8.98 -0.57 -37.95
CA TYR A 32 9.81 0.60 -37.70
C TYR A 32 9.57 1.65 -38.79
N LEU A 33 9.05 2.80 -38.36
CA LEU A 33 8.79 3.98 -39.16
C LEU A 33 9.24 5.18 -38.35
N GLU A 34 10.12 5.99 -38.93
CA GLU A 34 10.60 7.21 -38.28
C GLU A 34 9.41 8.14 -38.00
N GLY A 35 9.27 8.60 -36.76
CA GLY A 35 8.15 9.46 -36.34
C GLY A 35 6.86 8.75 -35.92
N ALA A 36 6.67 7.45 -36.21
CA ALA A 36 5.44 6.73 -35.85
C ALA A 36 5.15 6.72 -34.33
N ASN A 37 6.21 6.69 -33.51
CA ASN A 37 6.10 6.77 -32.06
C ASN A 37 5.38 8.05 -31.60
N LYS A 38 5.59 9.18 -32.28
CA LYS A 38 4.92 10.46 -31.97
C LYS A 38 3.41 10.39 -32.25
N LEU A 39 2.98 9.60 -33.24
CA LEU A 39 1.56 9.42 -33.56
C LEU A 39 0.82 8.70 -32.43
N LEU A 40 1.45 7.69 -31.84
CA LEU A 40 0.87 6.89 -30.77
C LEU A 40 0.94 7.59 -29.41
N LEU A 41 2.03 8.31 -29.12
CA LEU A 41 2.14 9.14 -27.91
C LEU A 41 1.05 10.22 -27.87
N ARG A 42 0.76 10.89 -29.00
CA ARG A 42 -0.31 11.90 -29.08
C ARG A 42 -1.71 11.32 -28.80
N ARG A 43 -1.89 10.01 -28.92
CA ARG A 43 -3.13 9.28 -28.64
C ARG A 43 -3.14 8.68 -27.23
N GLY A 44 -2.27 9.14 -26.34
CA GLY A 44 -2.14 8.60 -24.98
C GLY A 44 -1.56 7.19 -24.94
N GLY A 45 -0.93 6.74 -26.03
CA GLY A 45 -0.29 5.44 -26.07
C GLY A 45 1.07 5.45 -25.39
N PHE A 46 1.50 4.32 -24.85
CA PHE A 46 2.84 4.13 -24.33
C PHE A 46 3.47 2.84 -24.82
N PHE A 47 4.79 2.84 -24.91
CA PHE A 47 5.55 1.71 -25.44
C PHE A 47 5.99 0.77 -24.32
N ILE A 48 5.65 -0.51 -24.45
CA ILE A 48 6.02 -1.55 -23.49
C ILE A 48 7.48 -1.95 -23.76
N ARG A 49 8.39 -1.43 -22.94
CA ARG A 49 9.86 -1.66 -23.06
C ARG A 49 10.40 -2.79 -22.18
N ARG A 50 9.60 -3.25 -21.22
CA ARG A 50 10.00 -4.24 -20.23
C ARG A 50 10.23 -5.59 -20.92
N SER A 51 11.44 -6.12 -20.80
CA SER A 51 11.89 -7.30 -21.57
C SER A 51 11.21 -8.60 -21.16
N ASP A 52 10.79 -8.66 -19.91
CA ASP A 52 10.05 -9.73 -19.24
C ASP A 52 8.54 -9.68 -19.53
N HIS A 53 8.01 -8.55 -20.00
CA HIS A 53 6.61 -8.45 -20.38
C HIS A 53 6.33 -9.27 -21.66
N PRO A 54 5.28 -10.12 -21.71
CA PRO A 54 4.96 -10.95 -22.88
C PRO A 54 4.75 -10.15 -24.17
N LEU A 55 4.15 -8.97 -24.03
CA LEU A 55 3.95 -7.99 -25.11
C LEU A 55 5.05 -6.92 -25.20
N ASN A 56 6.29 -7.25 -24.84
CA ASN A 56 7.42 -6.38 -25.12
C ASN A 56 7.42 -5.96 -26.60
N GLN A 57 7.73 -4.70 -26.87
CA GLN A 57 7.73 -4.08 -28.20
C GLN A 57 6.34 -3.78 -28.79
N PHE A 58 5.28 -3.85 -27.98
CA PHE A 58 3.96 -3.33 -28.34
C PHE A 58 3.75 -1.92 -27.80
N TRP A 59 2.92 -1.15 -28.50
CA TRP A 59 2.33 0.07 -28.00
C TRP A 59 0.97 -0.22 -27.40
N ARG A 60 0.76 0.08 -26.12
CA ARG A 60 -0.56 0.07 -25.51
C ARG A 60 -1.24 1.41 -25.78
N VAL A 61 -2.45 1.40 -26.34
CA VAL A 61 -3.21 2.60 -26.74
C VAL A 61 -4.67 2.45 -26.29
N PRO A 62 -5.28 3.47 -25.65
CA PRO A 62 -6.68 3.39 -25.26
C PRO A 62 -7.64 3.21 -26.43
N LYS A 63 -8.65 2.34 -26.28
CA LYS A 63 -9.65 2.05 -27.33
C LYS A 63 -10.28 3.31 -27.91
N ALA A 64 -10.78 4.21 -27.07
CA ALA A 64 -11.43 5.43 -27.53
C ALA A 64 -10.48 6.27 -28.40
N LYS A 65 -9.26 6.50 -27.89
CA LYS A 65 -8.23 7.30 -28.59
C LYS A 65 -7.72 6.66 -29.89
N LEU A 66 -7.85 5.34 -30.04
CA LEU A 66 -7.48 4.65 -31.26
C LEU A 66 -8.62 4.60 -32.28
N LEU A 67 -9.83 4.25 -31.84
CA LEU A 67 -10.96 4.00 -32.74
C LEU A 67 -11.58 5.29 -33.27
N ASP A 68 -11.58 6.36 -32.48
CA ASP A 68 -12.19 7.65 -32.88
C ASP A 68 -11.50 8.24 -34.14
N ASP A 69 -10.19 8.02 -34.29
CA ASP A 69 -9.36 8.58 -35.37
C ASP A 69 -8.53 7.50 -36.10
N LEU A 70 -9.09 6.29 -36.26
CA LEU A 70 -8.35 5.14 -36.81
C LEU A 70 -7.89 5.37 -38.26
N ASP A 71 -8.74 6.00 -39.06
CA ASP A 71 -8.46 6.34 -40.47
C ASP A 71 -7.39 7.44 -40.59
N VAL A 72 -7.39 8.40 -39.65
CA VAL A 72 -6.34 9.43 -39.55
C VAL A 72 -5.02 8.77 -39.20
N LEU A 73 -4.99 7.83 -38.24
CA LEU A 73 -3.77 7.11 -37.89
C LEU A 73 -3.18 6.35 -39.09
N TYR A 74 -4.01 5.65 -39.85
CA TYR A 74 -3.55 4.96 -41.06
C TYR A 74 -2.97 5.94 -42.09
N ARG A 75 -3.65 7.07 -42.35
CA ARG A 75 -3.16 8.09 -43.29
C ARG A 75 -1.81 8.66 -42.86
N GLU A 76 -1.67 9.05 -41.59
CA GLU A 76 -0.40 9.56 -41.04
C GLU A 76 0.72 8.51 -41.14
N LEU A 77 0.44 7.24 -40.85
CA LEU A 77 1.43 6.15 -40.99
C LEU A 77 1.81 5.88 -42.45
N ALA A 78 0.84 5.93 -43.37
CA ALA A 78 1.06 5.74 -44.79
C ALA A 78 1.89 6.88 -45.40
N GLU A 79 1.65 8.12 -44.95
CA GLU A 79 2.45 9.30 -45.30
C GLU A 79 3.89 9.16 -44.81
N LEU A 80 4.10 8.78 -43.55
CA LEU A 80 5.45 8.53 -43.01
C LEU A 80 6.19 7.41 -43.76
N ALA A 81 5.46 6.40 -44.25
CA ALA A 81 6.05 5.33 -45.05
C ALA A 81 6.41 5.78 -46.48
N ASN A 82 5.99 6.96 -46.94
CA ASN A 82 6.29 7.55 -48.25
C ASN A 82 6.14 6.55 -49.42
N GLY A 83 5.00 5.84 -49.46
CA GLY A 83 4.71 4.83 -50.50
C GLY A 83 5.48 3.51 -50.38
N LYS A 84 6.34 3.34 -49.37
CA LYS A 84 7.10 2.10 -49.11
C LYS A 84 6.33 1.11 -48.22
N HIS A 85 5.02 0.94 -48.46
CA HIS A 85 4.20 -0.06 -47.77
C HIS A 85 3.29 -0.79 -48.77
N ILE A 86 2.72 -1.92 -48.35
CA ILE A 86 1.78 -2.74 -49.15
C ILE A 86 0.40 -2.90 -48.51
N GLU A 87 0.26 -2.45 -47.27
CA GLU A 87 -0.97 -2.60 -46.51
C GLU A 87 -2.02 -1.60 -46.98
N SER A 88 -3.19 -2.08 -47.42
CA SER A 88 -4.33 -1.22 -47.72
C SER A 88 -5.05 -0.79 -46.44
N TRP A 89 -5.83 0.29 -46.52
CA TRP A 89 -6.71 0.73 -45.44
C TRP A 89 -7.63 -0.41 -44.96
N GLN A 90 -8.22 -1.16 -45.88
CA GLN A 90 -9.09 -2.29 -45.55
C GLN A 90 -8.34 -3.36 -44.75
N ALA A 91 -7.14 -3.74 -45.18
CA ALA A 91 -6.34 -4.74 -44.48
C ALA A 91 -5.89 -4.26 -43.08
N PHE A 92 -5.56 -2.97 -42.92
CA PHE A 92 -5.24 -2.37 -41.63
C PHE A 92 -6.44 -2.41 -40.69
N ARG A 93 -7.61 -1.97 -41.18
CA ARG A 93 -8.86 -1.99 -40.43
C ARG A 93 -9.27 -3.41 -40.03
N ASP A 94 -9.20 -4.36 -40.97
CA ASP A 94 -9.55 -5.76 -40.73
C ASP A 94 -8.68 -6.37 -39.63
N ARG A 95 -7.39 -6.00 -39.52
CA ARG A 95 -6.53 -6.44 -38.40
C ARG A 95 -6.99 -5.91 -37.06
N ILE A 96 -7.40 -4.65 -36.99
CA ILE A 96 -7.94 -4.05 -35.76
C ILE A 96 -9.25 -4.72 -35.38
N THR A 97 -10.16 -4.91 -36.34
CA THR A 97 -11.45 -5.58 -36.12
C THR A 97 -11.28 -7.06 -35.74
N SER A 98 -10.30 -7.75 -36.32
CA SER A 98 -9.94 -9.12 -35.94
C SER A 98 -9.45 -9.18 -34.50
N ALA A 99 -8.58 -8.24 -34.09
CA ALA A 99 -8.12 -8.16 -32.71
C ALA A 99 -9.28 -7.87 -31.75
N GLN A 100 -10.29 -7.07 -32.14
CA GLN A 100 -11.49 -6.86 -31.32
C GLN A 100 -12.34 -8.12 -31.15
N SER A 101 -12.29 -9.02 -32.12
CA SER A 101 -13.07 -10.27 -32.12
C SER A 101 -12.38 -11.38 -31.32
N ASP A 102 -11.04 -11.35 -31.26
CA ASP A 102 -10.21 -12.29 -30.50
C ASP A 102 -9.68 -11.63 -29.21
N LEU A 103 -10.47 -11.70 -28.15
CA LEU A 103 -10.26 -10.97 -26.91
C LEU A 103 -9.17 -11.63 -26.04
N HIS A 104 -8.08 -10.90 -25.79
CA HIS A 104 -6.99 -11.31 -24.91
C HIS A 104 -7.04 -10.52 -23.59
N ARG A 105 -7.92 -10.94 -22.68
CA ARG A 105 -8.20 -10.21 -21.41
C ARG A 105 -6.95 -9.95 -20.56
N ASP A 106 -5.99 -10.86 -20.59
CA ASP A 106 -4.74 -10.84 -19.81
C ASP A 106 -3.59 -10.07 -20.49
N ALA A 107 -3.79 -9.53 -21.70
CA ALA A 107 -2.74 -8.94 -22.51
C ALA A 107 -1.94 -7.83 -21.79
N PHE A 108 -2.59 -7.01 -20.97
CA PHE A 108 -1.98 -5.88 -20.27
C PHE A 108 -2.07 -5.96 -18.75
N THR A 109 -2.24 -7.17 -18.22
CA THR A 109 -2.35 -7.41 -16.78
C THR A 109 -1.10 -8.03 -16.16
N TRP A 110 -0.06 -8.21 -16.96
CA TRP A 110 1.19 -8.80 -16.52
C TRP A 110 1.82 -8.02 -15.36
N GLY A 111 2.11 -8.72 -14.27
CA GLY A 111 2.76 -8.17 -13.08
C GLY A 111 1.89 -7.23 -12.25
N MET A 112 0.62 -7.02 -12.62
CA MET A 112 -0.30 -6.21 -11.84
C MET A 112 -0.61 -6.90 -10.50
N LYS A 113 -0.77 -6.11 -9.45
CA LYS A 113 -1.22 -6.56 -8.14
C LYS A 113 -2.40 -5.74 -7.65
N PHE A 114 -3.37 -6.44 -7.09
CA PHE A 114 -4.55 -5.84 -6.46
C PHE A 114 -4.62 -6.28 -5.01
N ARG A 115 -5.01 -5.35 -4.14
CA ARG A 115 -5.31 -5.60 -2.74
C ARG A 115 -6.79 -5.36 -2.48
N LEU A 116 -7.40 -6.32 -1.78
CA LEU A 116 -8.80 -6.32 -1.40
C LEU A 116 -8.87 -6.33 0.12
N ALA A 117 -9.37 -5.25 0.72
CA ALA A 117 -9.45 -5.12 2.16
C ALA A 117 -10.92 -5.00 2.60
N PRO A 118 -11.50 -6.00 3.27
CA PRO A 118 -12.89 -5.95 3.71
C PRO A 118 -13.15 -4.78 4.68
N LEU A 119 -14.32 -4.15 4.59
CA LEU A 119 -14.72 -3.04 5.45
C LEU A 119 -15.58 -3.52 6.63
N ALA A 120 -15.41 -2.93 7.81
CA ALA A 120 -16.20 -3.23 9.00
C ALA A 120 -17.70 -2.92 8.83
N GLU A 121 -18.03 -1.88 8.07
CA GLU A 121 -19.40 -1.48 7.73
C GLU A 121 -20.00 -2.27 6.54
N GLY A 122 -19.24 -3.22 6.00
CA GLY A 122 -19.57 -3.97 4.79
C GLY A 122 -18.99 -3.35 3.51
N GLY A 123 -18.74 -4.21 2.53
CA GLY A 123 -18.02 -3.84 1.30
C GLY A 123 -16.52 -4.11 1.40
N VAL A 124 -15.78 -3.66 0.39
CA VAL A 124 -14.34 -3.93 0.22
C VAL A 124 -13.66 -2.70 -0.36
N ILE A 125 -12.46 -2.41 0.13
CA ILE A 125 -11.51 -1.50 -0.51
C ILE A 125 -10.72 -2.26 -1.55
N LEU A 126 -10.85 -1.86 -2.81
CA LEU A 126 -10.03 -2.30 -3.94
C LEU A 126 -8.92 -1.27 -4.21
N SER A 127 -7.67 -1.66 -4.02
CA SER A 127 -6.50 -0.84 -4.34
C SER A 127 -5.50 -1.66 -5.17
N GLY A 128 -4.55 -1.01 -5.83
CA GLY A 128 -3.54 -1.69 -6.65
C GLY A 128 -3.20 -0.95 -7.92
N ASP A 129 -2.64 -1.69 -8.88
CA ASP A 129 -2.26 -1.14 -10.17
C ASP A 129 -3.47 -0.70 -10.98
N PHE A 130 -3.31 0.39 -11.74
CA PHE A 130 -4.40 0.96 -12.53
C PHE A 130 -4.70 0.11 -13.77
N HIS A 131 -5.97 -0.30 -13.92
CA HIS A 131 -6.52 -0.86 -15.16
C HIS A 131 -7.89 -0.25 -15.46
N PRO A 132 -8.20 0.15 -16.72
CA PRO A 132 -9.52 0.64 -17.08
C PRO A 132 -10.64 -0.37 -16.76
N GLY A 133 -10.39 -1.66 -16.95
CA GLY A 133 -11.37 -2.70 -16.60
C GLY A 133 -11.56 -2.92 -15.09
N ALA A 134 -10.54 -2.65 -14.27
CA ALA A 134 -10.71 -2.66 -12.82
C ALA A 134 -11.61 -1.48 -12.37
N VAL A 135 -11.43 -0.31 -12.99
CA VAL A 135 -12.32 0.85 -12.80
C VAL A 135 -13.74 0.54 -13.27
N ALA A 136 -13.90 -0.12 -14.42
CA ALA A 136 -15.21 -0.49 -14.94
C ALA A 136 -15.95 -1.46 -13.99
N ILE A 137 -15.24 -2.43 -13.39
CA ILE A 137 -15.81 -3.32 -12.37
C ILE A 137 -16.20 -2.54 -11.13
N ALA A 138 -15.30 -1.69 -10.62
CA ALA A 138 -15.60 -0.89 -9.44
C ALA A 138 -16.87 -0.05 -9.66
N LYS A 139 -17.00 0.64 -10.80
CA LYS A 139 -18.20 1.39 -11.17
C LYS A 139 -19.45 0.51 -11.31
N ARG A 140 -19.34 -0.65 -11.98
CA ARG A 140 -20.46 -1.61 -12.15
C ARG A 140 -20.97 -2.10 -10.80
N MET A 141 -20.07 -2.27 -9.83
CA MET A 141 -20.38 -2.66 -8.46
C MET A 141 -20.73 -1.45 -7.56
N ARG A 142 -21.14 -0.32 -8.16
CA ARG A 142 -21.52 0.93 -7.49
C ARG A 142 -20.44 1.46 -6.55
N GLY A 143 -19.19 1.29 -6.95
CA GLY A 143 -18.05 1.73 -6.18
C GLY A 143 -17.82 3.23 -6.22
N VAL A 144 -17.24 3.75 -5.16
CA VAL A 144 -16.87 5.17 -4.98
C VAL A 144 -15.35 5.26 -4.92
N TYR A 145 -14.76 6.17 -5.69
CA TYR A 145 -13.31 6.35 -5.67
C TYR A 145 -12.89 7.20 -4.48
N LEU A 146 -11.97 6.66 -3.68
CA LEU A 146 -11.34 7.31 -2.54
C LEU A 146 -10.01 7.93 -2.98
N SER A 147 -10.03 9.24 -3.22
CA SER A 147 -8.88 9.96 -3.80
C SER A 147 -7.65 9.97 -2.88
N ALA A 148 -7.84 10.17 -1.58
CA ALA A 148 -6.78 10.11 -0.57
C ALA A 148 -6.22 8.69 -0.39
N GLY A 149 -7.09 7.69 -0.59
CA GLY A 149 -6.77 6.27 -0.55
C GLY A 149 -6.04 5.76 -1.79
N LYS A 150 -6.22 6.43 -2.94
CA LYS A 150 -5.99 5.86 -4.29
C LYS A 150 -6.62 4.48 -4.44
N ALA A 151 -7.86 4.35 -3.98
CA ALA A 151 -8.55 3.07 -3.88
C ALA A 151 -10.04 3.25 -4.19
N TRP A 152 -10.74 2.16 -4.46
CA TRP A 152 -12.18 2.13 -4.67
C TRP A 152 -12.86 1.48 -3.47
N ARG A 153 -13.86 2.13 -2.88
CA ARG A 153 -14.81 1.44 -2.00
C ARG A 153 -15.86 0.78 -2.87
N VAL A 154 -15.96 -0.54 -2.80
CA VAL A 154 -16.85 -1.35 -3.63
C VAL A 154 -17.81 -2.14 -2.73
N GLN A 155 -19.07 -2.30 -3.15
CA GLN A 155 -20.05 -3.12 -2.43
C GLN A 155 -19.83 -4.61 -2.73
N GLY A 156 -20.01 -5.49 -1.74
CA GLY A 156 -19.85 -6.94 -1.87
C GLY A 156 -18.70 -7.51 -1.04
N THR A 157 -18.36 -8.79 -1.24
CA THR A 157 -17.24 -9.47 -0.54
C THR A 157 -15.96 -9.44 -1.36
N ALA A 158 -14.82 -9.69 -0.71
CA ALA A 158 -13.52 -9.68 -1.37
C ALA A 158 -13.45 -10.75 -2.48
N GLU A 159 -14.04 -11.92 -2.23
CA GLU A 159 -14.11 -13.04 -3.17
C GLU A 159 -14.94 -12.68 -4.41
N LEU A 160 -16.03 -11.94 -4.23
CA LEU A 160 -16.87 -11.50 -5.33
C LEU A 160 -16.13 -10.47 -6.21
N VAL A 161 -15.50 -9.47 -5.59
CA VAL A 161 -14.72 -8.45 -6.32
C VAL A 161 -13.55 -9.12 -7.05
N ARG A 162 -12.82 -10.03 -6.39
CA ARG A 162 -11.74 -10.82 -7.00
C ARG A 162 -12.25 -11.63 -8.20
N SER A 163 -13.34 -12.36 -8.03
CA SER A 163 -13.91 -13.21 -9.10
C SER A 163 -14.29 -12.39 -10.31
N ASN A 164 -14.90 -11.21 -10.11
CA ASN A 164 -15.22 -10.29 -11.20
C ASN A 164 -13.96 -9.79 -11.91
N LEU A 165 -12.92 -9.40 -11.16
CA LEU A 165 -11.64 -8.95 -11.73
C LEU A 165 -10.95 -10.07 -12.53
N ILE A 166 -10.93 -11.31 -12.03
CA ILE A 166 -10.40 -12.47 -12.75
C ILE A 166 -11.16 -12.69 -14.06
N LEU A 167 -12.50 -12.71 -14.02
CA LEU A 167 -13.32 -12.98 -15.21
C LEU A 167 -13.20 -11.87 -16.27
N GLU A 168 -13.10 -10.61 -15.84
CA GLU A 168 -13.05 -9.47 -16.77
C GLU A 168 -11.65 -9.25 -17.34
N LEU A 169 -10.60 -9.45 -16.54
CA LEU A 169 -9.21 -9.10 -16.86
C LEU A 169 -8.27 -10.29 -17.04
N GLY A 170 -8.74 -11.53 -16.86
CA GLY A 170 -7.88 -12.71 -16.97
C GLY A 170 -6.74 -12.75 -15.95
N LEU A 171 -6.91 -12.10 -14.79
CA LEU A 171 -5.92 -12.08 -13.72
C LEU A 171 -5.77 -13.46 -13.07
N ALA A 172 -4.56 -13.80 -12.62
CA ALA A 172 -4.30 -14.98 -11.82
C ALA A 172 -4.57 -14.73 -10.31
N GLU A 173 -4.80 -15.80 -9.54
CA GLU A 173 -5.14 -15.68 -8.11
C GLU A 173 -4.00 -15.07 -7.27
N ASP A 174 -2.75 -15.33 -7.63
CA ASP A 174 -1.55 -14.81 -6.97
C ASP A 174 -1.31 -13.31 -7.18
N GLN A 175 -2.05 -12.70 -8.12
CA GLN A 175 -2.08 -11.25 -8.33
C GLN A 175 -2.98 -10.52 -7.33
N PHE A 176 -3.65 -11.24 -6.43
CA PHE A 176 -4.50 -10.67 -5.40
C PHE A 176 -3.94 -10.88 -4.00
N GLU A 177 -4.05 -9.85 -3.17
CA GLU A 177 -3.84 -9.89 -1.73
C GLU A 177 -5.16 -9.54 -1.04
N ILE A 178 -5.84 -10.53 -0.47
CA ILE A 178 -7.01 -10.30 0.38
C ILE A 178 -6.50 -10.14 1.81
N LEU A 179 -6.83 -9.02 2.46
CA LEU A 179 -6.50 -8.82 3.85
C LEU A 179 -7.52 -9.53 4.74
N ASP A 180 -7.03 -10.24 5.74
CA ASP A 180 -7.86 -10.88 6.77
C ASP A 180 -8.38 -9.86 7.81
N THR A 181 -7.86 -8.64 7.78
CA THR A 181 -8.21 -7.56 8.71
C THR A 181 -9.33 -6.70 8.15
N LEU A 182 -10.30 -6.37 9.02
CA LEU A 182 -11.34 -5.39 8.70
C LEU A 182 -10.75 -3.99 8.70
N GLN A 183 -11.12 -3.21 7.69
CA GLN A 183 -10.76 -1.80 7.56
C GLN A 183 -11.93 -0.92 7.99
N GLU A 184 -11.63 0.21 8.60
CA GLU A 184 -12.60 1.23 9.01
C GLU A 184 -12.42 2.46 8.14
N LEU A 185 -13.52 2.99 7.61
CA LEU A 185 -13.51 4.18 6.78
C LEU A 185 -13.62 5.43 7.67
N LEU A 186 -12.61 6.29 7.60
CA LEU A 186 -12.55 7.59 8.24
C LEU A 186 -13.24 8.60 7.32
N ALA A 187 -14.51 8.87 7.58
CA ALA A 187 -15.37 9.70 6.74
C ALA A 187 -15.23 11.22 7.00
N ASP A 188 -14.44 11.63 7.99
CA ASP A 188 -14.49 13.01 8.53
C ASP A 188 -13.56 14.03 7.84
N GLY A 189 -13.04 13.73 6.64
CA GLY A 189 -12.44 14.74 5.75
C GLY A 189 -11.22 15.49 6.30
N SER A 190 -10.63 15.02 7.41
CA SER A 190 -9.63 15.76 8.18
C SER A 190 -8.20 15.29 7.89
N VAL A 191 -7.89 15.06 6.61
CA VAL A 191 -6.50 15.11 6.15
C VAL A 191 -6.45 15.94 4.88
N SER A 192 -5.95 17.16 5.02
CA SER A 192 -5.48 17.91 3.86
C SER A 192 -4.28 17.17 3.27
N PRO A 193 -4.33 16.72 2.00
CA PRO A 193 -3.17 16.10 1.37
C PRO A 193 -2.02 17.09 1.43
N VAL A 194 -0.89 16.68 2.02
CA VAL A 194 0.36 17.42 1.94
C VAL A 194 0.69 17.59 0.46
N ARG A 195 0.52 18.81 -0.06
CA ARG A 195 0.97 19.15 -1.40
C ARG A 195 2.50 19.13 -1.39
N GLU A 196 3.05 18.51 -2.44
CA GLU A 196 4.47 18.38 -2.78
C GLU A 196 5.22 17.17 -2.19
N VAL A 197 5.19 16.08 -2.94
CA VAL A 197 6.40 15.33 -3.24
C VAL A 197 6.57 15.37 -4.76
N THR A 198 7.57 16.10 -5.24
CA THR A 198 8.06 16.04 -6.61
C THR A 198 8.69 14.68 -6.84
N SER A 199 7.87 13.65 -7.09
CA SER A 199 8.36 12.39 -7.59
C SER A 199 8.78 12.60 -9.04
N ILE A 200 10.09 12.52 -9.29
CA ILE A 200 10.64 12.33 -10.63
C ILE A 200 9.97 11.08 -11.21
N SER A 201 9.10 11.30 -12.19
CA SER A 201 8.22 10.28 -12.75
C SER A 201 9.02 9.41 -13.72
N LEU A 202 9.52 8.27 -13.24
CA LEU A 202 9.98 7.18 -14.09
C LEU A 202 8.78 6.30 -14.44
N GLY A 203 8.13 6.64 -15.55
CA GLY A 203 7.36 5.70 -16.38
C GLY A 203 6.18 5.00 -15.72
N GLY A 204 5.08 5.73 -15.54
CA GLY A 204 3.74 5.21 -15.31
C GLY A 204 2.72 6.28 -15.70
N TYR A 205 1.61 5.89 -16.32
CA TYR A 205 0.53 6.80 -16.67
C TYR A 205 -0.07 7.36 -15.37
N SER A 206 0.25 8.61 -15.02
CA SER A 206 -0.59 9.37 -14.09
C SER A 206 -1.85 9.77 -14.85
N PRO A 207 -3.04 9.57 -14.30
CA PRO A 207 -4.26 10.02 -14.95
C PRO A 207 -4.20 11.55 -15.14
N GLU A 208 -4.26 12.00 -16.39
CA GLU A 208 -4.85 13.31 -16.65
C GLU A 208 -6.31 13.21 -16.22
N SER A 209 -6.70 14.04 -15.26
CA SER A 209 -8.08 14.13 -14.79
C SER A 209 -8.99 14.48 -15.96
N THR A 210 -9.60 13.48 -16.59
CA THR A 210 -10.65 13.70 -17.59
C THR A 210 -11.90 14.03 -16.80
N LYS A 211 -12.14 15.32 -16.56
CA LYS A 211 -13.40 15.80 -16.00
C LYS A 211 -14.51 15.53 -17.01
N SER A 212 -15.22 14.41 -16.86
CA SER A 212 -16.51 14.19 -17.49
C SER A 212 -17.45 13.50 -16.48
N GLU A 213 -18.51 14.23 -16.15
CA GLU A 213 -19.80 13.85 -15.56
C GLU A 213 -19.81 12.83 -14.39
N GLU A 214 -20.06 13.36 -13.19
CA GLU A 214 -20.51 12.65 -11.97
C GLU A 214 -19.61 11.53 -11.42
N GLU A 215 -18.27 11.68 -11.44
CA GLU A 215 -17.44 10.91 -10.52
C GLU A 215 -17.60 11.47 -9.10
N VAL A 216 -18.44 10.81 -8.29
CA VAL A 216 -18.50 11.00 -6.84
C VAL A 216 -17.15 10.54 -6.26
N SER A 217 -16.20 11.46 -6.22
CA SER A 217 -14.90 11.28 -5.56
C SER A 217 -15.07 11.63 -4.09
N ASP A 218 -14.85 10.65 -3.22
CA ASP A 218 -14.85 10.82 -1.78
C ASP A 218 -13.40 11.01 -1.29
N SER A 219 -13.21 11.83 -0.25
CA SER A 219 -11.92 12.04 0.40
C SER A 219 -11.66 11.04 1.53
N GLY A 220 -12.59 10.10 1.76
CA GLY A 220 -12.47 9.07 2.78
C GLY A 220 -11.12 8.35 2.80
N ILE A 221 -10.59 8.18 4.02
CA ILE A 221 -9.38 7.42 4.31
C ILE A 221 -9.80 6.12 4.99
N TYR A 222 -8.96 5.09 4.96
CA TYR A 222 -9.22 3.85 5.69
C TYR A 222 -7.97 3.40 6.44
N LEU A 223 -8.19 2.81 7.61
CA LEU A 223 -7.18 2.17 8.45
C LEU A 223 -7.72 0.84 8.96
N ALA A 224 -6.83 -0.12 9.24
CA ALA A 224 -7.24 -1.39 9.82
C ALA A 224 -7.84 -1.19 11.22
N SER A 225 -8.89 -1.94 11.53
CA SER A 225 -9.48 -2.01 12.86
C SER A 225 -8.52 -2.71 13.80
N VAL A 226 -8.10 -2.01 14.85
CA VAL A 226 -7.13 -2.52 15.83
C VAL A 226 -7.88 -3.06 17.06
N PRO A 227 -7.51 -4.25 17.59
CA PRO A 227 -8.12 -4.79 18.80
C PRO A 227 -8.03 -3.83 19.99
N SER A 228 -9.11 -3.67 20.74
CA SER A 228 -9.13 -2.83 21.94
C SER A 228 -8.11 -3.29 22.99
N ILE A 229 -7.61 -2.33 23.79
CA ILE A 229 -6.73 -2.60 24.93
C ILE A 229 -7.45 -3.50 25.95
N LYS A 230 -6.74 -4.53 26.44
CA LYS A 230 -7.21 -5.42 27.51
C LYS A 230 -6.14 -5.55 28.58
N ASN A 231 -6.57 -5.78 29.82
CA ASN A 231 -5.66 -6.19 30.87
C ASN A 231 -5.15 -7.60 30.60
N THR A 232 -3.89 -7.86 30.93
CA THR A 232 -3.28 -9.18 30.88
C THR A 232 -3.52 -9.91 32.21
N GLU A 233 -3.22 -11.20 32.22
CA GLU A 233 -3.35 -12.05 33.41
C GLU A 233 -2.14 -11.91 34.36
N LEU A 234 -1.10 -11.16 33.97
CA LEU A 234 0.14 -11.04 34.73
C LEU A 234 -0.07 -10.18 35.98
N THR A 235 0.20 -10.77 37.14
CA THR A 235 0.18 -10.06 38.42
C THR A 235 1.48 -9.29 38.65
N ASN A 236 1.43 -8.24 39.48
CA ASN A 236 2.63 -7.49 39.86
C ASN A 236 3.70 -8.39 40.48
N ALA A 237 3.31 -9.37 41.28
CA ALA A 237 4.26 -10.29 41.92
C ALA A 237 4.99 -11.18 40.91
N GLU A 238 4.29 -11.65 39.86
CA GLU A 238 4.91 -12.44 38.78
C GLU A 238 5.85 -11.59 37.94
N ILE A 239 5.45 -10.35 37.64
CA ILE A 239 6.30 -9.40 36.92
C ILE A 239 7.55 -9.12 37.75
N ASP A 240 7.41 -8.78 39.03
CA ASP A 240 8.53 -8.45 39.91
C ASP A 240 9.54 -9.59 40.00
N LYS A 241 9.05 -10.81 40.15
CA LYS A 241 9.88 -12.01 40.14
C LYS A 241 10.64 -12.18 38.81
N ALA A 242 10.01 -11.89 37.68
CA ALA A 242 10.68 -11.92 36.37
C ALA A 242 11.70 -10.80 36.20
N LEU A 243 11.54 -9.68 36.91
CA LEU A 243 12.45 -8.54 36.86
C LEU A 243 13.72 -8.71 37.69
N GLU A 244 13.71 -9.60 38.69
CA GLU A 244 14.86 -9.86 39.58
C GLU A 244 16.16 -10.24 38.83
N SER A 245 16.04 -10.85 37.65
CA SER A 245 17.20 -11.23 36.82
C SER A 245 17.82 -10.06 36.04
N PHE A 246 17.18 -8.89 36.03
CA PHE A 246 17.63 -7.73 35.26
C PHE A 246 18.13 -6.61 36.17
N SER A 247 19.30 -6.05 35.82
CA SER A 247 19.75 -4.79 36.43
C SER A 247 18.98 -3.62 35.81
N LEU A 248 18.20 -2.92 36.65
CA LEU A 248 17.25 -1.86 36.28
C LEU A 248 17.44 -0.62 37.19
N MET A 249 17.16 0.56 36.65
CA MET A 249 17.05 1.80 37.44
C MET A 249 15.73 1.82 38.20
N ASP A 250 15.65 2.56 39.32
CA ASP A 250 14.49 2.56 40.24
C ASP A 250 13.13 2.81 39.56
N HIS A 251 13.09 3.63 38.51
CA HIS A 251 11.86 3.95 37.79
C HIS A 251 11.45 2.90 36.73
N GLN A 252 12.40 2.10 36.23
CA GLN A 252 12.16 1.19 35.09
C GLN A 252 11.20 0.04 35.40
N PRO A 253 11.17 -0.56 36.61
CA PRO A 253 10.17 -1.58 36.94
C PRO A 253 8.73 -1.08 36.79
N ALA A 254 8.45 0.20 37.07
CA ALA A 254 7.11 0.76 36.93
C ALA A 254 6.66 0.80 35.46
N GLY A 255 7.52 1.24 34.54
CA GLY A 255 7.19 1.25 33.11
C GLY A 255 7.11 -0.15 32.50
N ILE A 256 7.94 -1.10 32.95
CA ILE A 256 7.84 -2.50 32.50
C ILE A 256 6.52 -3.13 32.97
N ARG A 257 6.10 -2.88 34.22
CA ARG A 257 4.77 -3.33 34.71
C ARG A 257 3.65 -2.73 33.87
N HIS A 258 3.72 -1.43 33.59
CA HIS A 258 2.71 -0.74 32.78
C HIS A 258 2.57 -1.38 31.37
N LEU A 259 3.68 -1.73 30.72
CA LEU A 259 3.68 -2.45 29.43
C LEU A 259 3.14 -3.89 29.55
N LEU A 260 3.46 -4.62 30.62
CA LEU A 260 3.09 -6.03 30.77
C LEU A 260 1.64 -6.24 31.25
N GLN A 261 1.06 -5.29 31.98
CA GLN A 261 -0.31 -5.37 32.51
C GLN A 261 -1.37 -5.16 31.45
N ARG A 262 -1.04 -4.57 30.30
CA ARG A 262 -1.98 -4.31 29.20
C ARG A 262 -1.49 -4.94 27.91
N THR A 263 -2.42 -5.28 27.03
CA THR A 263 -2.07 -5.72 25.68
C THR A 263 -1.47 -4.57 24.87
N SER A 264 -1.84 -3.32 25.13
CA SER A 264 -1.18 -2.17 24.49
C SER A 264 -1.06 -1.01 25.46
N ALA A 265 0.05 -0.28 25.34
CA ALA A 265 0.44 0.77 26.26
C ALA A 265 1.41 1.76 25.60
N LEU A 266 1.43 3.00 26.08
CA LEU A 266 2.35 4.04 25.61
C LEU A 266 3.40 4.35 26.69
N LEU A 267 4.68 4.08 26.39
CA LEU A 267 5.78 4.55 27.23
C LEU A 267 6.27 5.91 26.74
N ALA A 268 5.86 6.95 27.47
CA ALA A 268 6.10 8.35 27.13
C ALA A 268 7.18 9.04 27.98
N ASP A 269 8.05 8.26 28.65
CA ASP A 269 9.15 8.78 29.48
C ASP A 269 10.06 9.74 28.69
N ASP A 270 10.75 10.64 29.38
CA ASP A 270 11.73 11.54 28.78
C ASP A 270 12.86 10.78 28.04
N MET A 271 13.50 11.48 27.10
CA MET A 271 14.66 10.95 26.37
C MET A 271 15.80 10.60 27.34
N GLY A 272 16.41 9.44 27.17
CA GLY A 272 17.54 8.99 28.00
C GLY A 272 17.17 8.16 29.25
N LEU A 273 15.88 7.99 29.56
CA LEU A 273 15.43 7.19 30.73
C LEU A 273 15.42 5.66 30.51
N GLY A 274 15.95 5.18 29.38
CA GLY A 274 16.08 3.76 29.08
C GLY A 274 14.80 3.08 28.59
N LYS A 275 13.91 3.81 27.89
CA LYS A 275 12.67 3.27 27.29
C LYS A 275 12.92 2.00 26.45
N THR A 276 13.99 2.00 25.65
CA THR A 276 14.36 0.85 24.82
C THR A 276 14.57 -0.41 25.68
N ARG A 277 15.34 -0.30 26.77
CA ARG A 277 15.59 -1.42 27.69
C ARG A 277 14.31 -1.93 28.34
N GLN A 278 13.44 -1.02 28.80
CA GLN A 278 12.13 -1.36 29.36
C GLN A 278 11.26 -2.13 28.35
N ALA A 279 11.19 -1.63 27.11
CA ALA A 279 10.41 -2.25 26.04
C ALA A 279 10.95 -3.62 25.61
N VAL A 280 12.27 -3.77 25.53
CA VAL A 280 12.92 -5.07 25.21
C VAL A 280 12.58 -6.11 26.27
N ILE A 281 12.68 -5.76 27.56
CA ILE A 281 12.38 -6.69 28.65
C ILE A 281 10.88 -7.07 28.63
N ALA A 282 9.99 -6.07 28.54
CA ALA A 282 8.56 -6.31 28.48
C ALA A 282 8.17 -7.19 27.27
N ALA A 283 8.69 -6.86 26.08
CA ALA A 283 8.41 -7.62 24.86
C ALA A 283 8.95 -9.05 24.93
N GLY A 284 10.17 -9.26 25.45
CA GLY A 284 10.74 -10.59 25.61
C GLY A 284 9.93 -11.47 26.56
N ILE A 285 9.52 -10.92 27.72
CA ILE A 285 8.67 -11.62 28.69
C ILE A 285 7.31 -11.96 28.05
N ARG A 286 6.68 -10.99 27.38
CA ARG A 286 5.35 -11.15 26.80
C ARG A 286 5.32 -12.12 25.62
N ALA A 287 6.38 -12.14 24.82
CA ALA A 287 6.45 -12.95 23.62
C ALA A 287 6.62 -14.45 23.90
N GLN A 288 7.18 -14.82 25.06
CA GLN A 288 7.38 -16.22 25.47
C GLN A 288 8.05 -17.08 24.37
N GLY A 289 9.08 -16.53 23.71
CA GLY A 289 9.82 -17.19 22.63
C GLY A 289 9.20 -17.10 21.24
N LYS A 290 8.03 -16.47 21.08
CA LYS A 290 7.46 -16.14 19.77
C LYS A 290 8.12 -14.87 19.17
N PRO A 291 8.06 -14.65 17.85
CA PRO A 291 8.69 -13.50 17.21
C PRO A 291 8.17 -12.14 17.73
N VAL A 292 9.10 -11.21 17.96
CA VAL A 292 8.83 -9.80 18.27
C VAL A 292 9.20 -8.93 17.07
N LEU A 293 8.27 -8.09 16.63
CA LEU A 293 8.54 -7.06 15.62
C LEU A 293 8.91 -5.74 16.31
N VAL A 294 10.05 -5.18 15.94
CA VAL A 294 10.56 -3.90 16.45
C VAL A 294 10.65 -2.93 15.28
N ILE A 295 9.86 -1.85 15.34
CA ILE A 295 9.77 -0.83 14.30
C ILE A 295 10.48 0.42 14.78
N VAL A 296 11.51 0.84 14.05
CA VAL A 296 12.42 1.90 14.48
C VAL A 296 12.77 2.84 13.33
N LEU A 297 13.37 3.99 13.65
CA LEU A 297 14.04 4.79 12.63
C LEU A 297 15.22 4.01 12.05
N ASN A 298 15.52 4.22 10.77
CA ASN A 298 16.62 3.52 10.09
C ASN A 298 17.97 3.69 10.81
N SER A 299 18.22 4.84 11.41
CA SER A 299 19.44 5.13 12.20
C SER A 299 19.53 4.34 13.51
N LEU A 300 18.42 3.82 14.03
CA LEU A 300 18.33 3.18 15.33
C LEU A 300 18.37 1.65 15.27
N ILE A 301 18.38 1.05 14.07
CA ILE A 301 18.38 -0.42 13.87
C ILE A 301 19.52 -1.08 14.65
N ILE A 302 20.76 -0.60 14.45
CA ILE A 302 21.95 -1.17 15.11
C ILE A 302 21.94 -0.90 16.61
N ASN A 303 21.38 0.24 17.04
CA ASN A 303 21.25 0.55 18.45
C ASN A 303 20.30 -0.43 19.16
N TRP A 304 19.12 -0.65 18.59
CA TRP A 304 18.16 -1.63 19.09
C TRP A 304 18.71 -3.05 19.10
N GLN A 305 19.45 -3.45 18.06
CA GLN A 305 20.12 -4.75 18.05
C GLN A 305 21.07 -4.92 19.25
N ARG A 306 21.88 -3.90 19.55
CA ARG A 306 22.80 -3.93 20.69
C ARG A 306 22.04 -4.01 22.02
N GLU A 307 20.98 -3.22 22.18
CA GLU A 307 20.14 -3.22 23.38
C GLU A 307 19.48 -4.59 23.61
N ILE A 308 18.96 -5.22 22.55
CA ILE A 308 18.38 -6.57 22.64
C ILE A 308 19.45 -7.57 23.08
N LEU A 309 20.66 -7.55 22.49
CA LEU A 309 21.74 -8.48 22.85
C LEU A 309 22.32 -8.20 24.26
N MET A 310 22.21 -6.97 24.77
CA MET A 310 22.60 -6.66 26.15
C MET A 310 21.63 -7.23 27.18
N VAL A 311 20.35 -7.37 26.82
CA VAL A 311 19.31 -7.95 27.69
C VAL A 311 19.21 -9.47 27.50
N PHE A 312 19.30 -9.94 26.26
CA PHE A 312 19.18 -11.33 25.85
C PHE A 312 20.35 -11.70 24.93
N PRO A 313 21.52 -12.10 25.49
CA PRO A 313 22.73 -12.37 24.71
C PRO A 313 22.59 -13.44 23.62
N GLU A 314 21.72 -14.42 23.84
CA GLU A 314 21.45 -15.53 22.91
C GLU A 314 20.30 -15.23 21.92
N ALA A 315 19.81 -14.00 21.86
CA ALA A 315 18.70 -13.63 20.98
C ALA A 315 19.08 -13.75 19.51
N GLN A 316 18.25 -14.47 18.74
CA GLN A 316 18.34 -14.51 17.29
C GLN A 316 17.59 -13.29 16.70
N ILE A 317 18.32 -12.44 15.97
CA ILE A 317 17.82 -11.16 15.46
C ILE A 317 17.94 -11.12 13.94
N ALA A 318 16.83 -10.90 13.24
CA ALA A 318 16.81 -10.59 11.82
C ALA A 318 16.61 -9.08 11.60
N LEU A 319 17.32 -8.52 10.62
CA LEU A 319 17.29 -7.10 10.30
C LEU A 319 16.66 -6.87 8.94
N GLN A 320 15.62 -6.03 8.87
CA GLN A 320 14.97 -5.58 7.63
C GLN A 320 14.37 -6.69 6.75
N THR A 321 14.39 -7.94 7.21
CA THR A 321 13.82 -9.11 6.52
C THR A 321 13.05 -9.95 7.51
N PHE A 322 12.01 -10.63 7.03
CA PHE A 322 11.32 -11.63 7.82
C PHE A 322 12.14 -12.92 7.86
N ASP A 323 12.31 -13.48 9.06
CA ASP A 323 12.87 -14.80 9.29
C ASP A 323 12.03 -15.48 10.38
N ALA A 324 11.38 -16.59 10.02
CA ALA A 324 10.50 -17.33 10.93
C ALA A 324 11.25 -17.98 12.11
N GLN A 325 12.58 -18.15 12.01
CA GLN A 325 13.42 -18.68 13.08
C GLN A 325 13.91 -17.58 14.03
N ALA A 326 13.92 -16.32 13.60
CA ALA A 326 14.37 -15.22 14.44
C ALA A 326 13.34 -14.89 15.53
N GLY A 327 13.80 -14.84 16.79
CA GLY A 327 12.96 -14.39 17.91
C GLY A 327 12.69 -12.88 17.88
N TRP A 328 13.55 -12.11 17.22
CA TRP A 328 13.45 -10.66 17.10
C TRP A 328 13.65 -10.22 15.66
N ILE A 329 12.79 -9.32 15.19
CA ILE A 329 12.86 -8.75 13.85
C ILE A 329 12.85 -7.24 13.97
N ILE A 330 13.90 -6.57 13.48
CA ILE A 330 14.03 -5.10 13.53
C ILE A 330 13.86 -4.53 12.12
N VAL A 331 12.85 -3.69 11.95
CA VAL A 331 12.48 -3.08 10.66
C VAL A 331 12.38 -1.56 10.77
N ASN A 332 12.61 -0.86 9.66
CA ASN A 332 12.31 0.57 9.57
C ASN A 332 10.88 0.82 9.05
N TYR A 333 10.40 2.04 9.20
CA TYR A 333 9.04 2.43 8.79
C TYR A 333 8.78 2.23 7.30
N GLU A 334 9.76 2.48 6.45
CA GLU A 334 9.63 2.45 5.00
C GLU A 334 9.40 1.03 4.46
N ARG A 335 9.84 0.00 5.19
CA ARG A 335 9.76 -1.40 4.79
C ARG A 335 8.62 -2.17 5.43
N LEU A 336 7.73 -1.52 6.20
CA LEU A 336 6.61 -2.20 6.85
C LEU A 336 5.71 -2.98 5.88
N GLY A 337 5.60 -2.53 4.62
CA GLY A 337 4.84 -3.23 3.59
C GLY A 337 5.29 -4.69 3.36
N ASP A 338 6.59 -4.99 3.54
CA ASP A 338 7.14 -6.34 3.39
C ASP A 338 6.66 -7.30 4.50
N PHE A 339 6.19 -6.76 5.64
CA PHE A 339 5.86 -7.51 6.85
C PHE A 339 4.36 -7.69 7.07
N VAL A 340 3.50 -6.99 6.32
CA VAL A 340 2.02 -7.08 6.47
C VAL A 340 1.53 -8.52 6.33
N ARG A 341 2.09 -9.27 5.37
CA ARG A 341 1.74 -10.69 5.13
C ARG A 341 2.17 -11.64 6.25
N HIS A 342 3.13 -11.22 7.05
CA HIS A 342 3.70 -12.00 8.15
C HIS A 342 3.21 -11.50 9.52
N ALA A 343 2.28 -10.54 9.55
CA ALA A 343 1.85 -9.87 10.76
C ALA A 343 1.32 -10.85 11.83
N GLY A 344 0.53 -11.85 11.42
CA GLY A 344 0.02 -12.90 12.31
C GLY A 344 1.08 -13.79 12.97
N CYS A 345 2.35 -13.73 12.55
CA CYS A 345 3.45 -14.46 13.20
C CYS A 345 3.96 -13.76 14.47
N PHE A 346 3.74 -12.44 14.61
CA PHE A 346 4.31 -11.67 15.72
C PHE A 346 3.44 -11.74 16.96
N ALA A 347 4.07 -12.02 18.11
CA ALA A 347 3.38 -11.97 19.40
C ALA A 347 3.35 -10.55 19.98
N VAL A 348 4.38 -9.75 19.71
CA VAL A 348 4.53 -8.38 20.20
C VAL A 348 5.04 -7.48 19.09
N MET A 349 4.46 -6.29 18.98
CA MET A 349 4.89 -5.20 18.10
C MET A 349 5.36 -4.05 18.98
N VAL A 350 6.62 -3.65 18.83
CA VAL A 350 7.22 -2.50 19.51
C VAL A 350 7.44 -1.40 18.48
N ILE A 351 6.95 -0.20 18.76
CA ILE A 351 6.99 0.94 17.84
C ILE A 351 7.78 2.07 18.51
N ASP A 352 9.01 2.28 18.08
CA ASP A 352 9.86 3.35 18.56
C ASP A 352 9.64 4.64 17.77
N GLU A 353 9.57 5.77 18.47
CA GLU A 353 9.09 7.04 17.92
C GLU A 353 7.72 6.91 17.24
N ALA A 354 6.76 6.33 17.97
CA ALA A 354 5.42 6.01 17.48
C ALA A 354 4.71 7.21 16.83
N HIS A 355 5.02 8.44 17.25
CA HIS A 355 4.51 9.68 16.64
C HIS A 355 4.79 9.81 15.13
N ARG A 356 5.66 8.97 14.55
CA ARG A 356 5.84 8.86 13.08
C ARG A 356 4.59 8.33 12.37
N LEU A 357 3.77 7.52 13.04
CA LEU A 357 2.53 6.92 12.51
C LEU A 357 1.32 7.84 12.70
N LYS A 358 1.51 9.14 12.43
CA LYS A 358 0.50 10.17 12.69
C LYS A 358 -0.39 10.54 11.51
N GLU A 359 0.02 10.17 10.31
CA GLU A 359 -0.62 10.60 9.07
C GLU A 359 -1.32 9.39 8.43
N PRO A 360 -2.66 9.27 8.53
CA PRO A 360 -3.42 8.12 8.02
C PRO A 360 -3.26 7.87 6.51
N THR A 361 -2.90 8.91 5.74
CA THR A 361 -2.67 8.78 4.30
C THR A 361 -1.33 8.16 3.93
N ALA A 362 -0.36 8.17 4.84
CA ALA A 362 0.97 7.63 4.58
C ALA A 362 0.96 6.09 4.51
N ALA A 363 1.67 5.53 3.52
CA ALA A 363 1.72 4.08 3.30
C ALA A 363 2.24 3.32 4.53
N TRP A 364 3.31 3.81 5.18
CA TRP A 364 3.84 3.21 6.40
C TRP A 364 2.84 3.24 7.56
N THR A 365 1.98 4.27 7.65
CA THR A 365 0.93 4.34 8.67
C THR A 365 -0.09 3.24 8.43
N ARG A 366 -0.59 3.11 7.19
CA ARG A 366 -1.52 2.03 6.83
C ARG A 366 -0.92 0.65 7.11
N HIS A 367 0.32 0.41 6.71
CA HIS A 367 1.01 -0.86 7.00
C HIS A 367 1.20 -1.10 8.49
N GLY A 368 1.51 -0.06 9.27
CA GLY A 368 1.57 -0.13 10.73
C GLY A 368 0.25 -0.56 11.33
N PHE A 369 -0.87 0.00 10.86
CA PHE A 369 -2.22 -0.39 11.27
C PHE A 369 -2.57 -1.82 10.83
N ASP A 370 -2.26 -2.21 9.60
CA ASP A 370 -2.50 -3.58 9.09
C ASP A 370 -1.79 -4.64 9.93
N ILE A 371 -0.57 -4.33 10.40
CA ILE A 371 0.18 -5.20 11.33
C ILE A 371 -0.44 -5.14 12.74
N ALA A 372 -0.71 -3.95 13.27
CA ALA A 372 -1.29 -3.75 14.59
C ALA A 372 -2.66 -4.44 14.78
N ALA A 373 -3.44 -4.55 13.70
CA ALA A 373 -4.72 -5.26 13.69
C ALA A 373 -4.58 -6.77 13.96
N GLN A 374 -3.43 -7.36 13.59
CA GLN A 374 -3.16 -8.80 13.79
C GLN A 374 -2.32 -9.07 15.05
N VAL A 375 -1.56 -8.07 15.53
CA VAL A 375 -0.71 -8.21 16.70
C VAL A 375 -1.41 -7.68 17.94
N GLN A 376 -1.76 -8.59 18.86
CA GLN A 376 -2.49 -8.22 20.08
C GLN A 376 -1.65 -7.34 21.02
N ASN A 377 -0.35 -7.64 21.17
CA ASN A 377 0.51 -6.92 22.10
C ASN A 377 1.28 -5.78 21.40
N ARG A 378 1.01 -4.52 21.76
CA ARG A 378 1.57 -3.35 21.06
C ARG A 378 2.17 -2.36 22.05
N TYR A 379 3.47 -2.15 21.97
CA TYR A 379 4.18 -1.23 22.86
C TYR A 379 4.64 -0.01 22.06
N LEU A 380 4.02 1.13 22.33
CA LEU A 380 4.32 2.39 21.66
C LEU A 380 5.32 3.14 22.53
N LEU A 381 6.41 3.63 21.94
CA LEU A 381 7.42 4.39 22.65
C LEU A 381 7.54 5.77 22.00
N THR A 382 7.59 6.82 22.81
CA THR A 382 7.91 8.15 22.31
C THR A 382 8.47 9.04 23.42
N GLY A 383 9.45 9.89 23.09
CA GLY A 383 9.89 10.95 24.02
C GLY A 383 9.02 12.20 23.98
N THR A 384 8.06 12.28 23.05
CA THR A 384 7.26 13.48 22.79
C THR A 384 5.80 13.09 22.53
N PRO A 385 5.04 12.70 23.57
CA PRO A 385 3.67 12.20 23.41
C PRO A 385 2.69 13.29 22.94
N VAL A 386 2.93 14.55 23.32
CA VAL A 386 2.06 15.67 22.96
C VAL A 386 2.53 16.26 21.63
N LEU A 387 1.77 15.96 20.58
CA LEU A 387 1.98 16.52 19.26
C LEU A 387 1.25 17.86 19.10
N ASN A 388 1.71 18.68 18.16
CA ASN A 388 1.18 20.04 17.91
C ASN A 388 -0.30 20.08 17.48
N ARG A 389 -0.90 18.92 17.16
CA ARG A 389 -2.28 18.78 16.69
C ARG A 389 -2.94 17.58 17.35
N GLU A 390 -4.14 17.77 17.88
CA GLU A 390 -4.95 16.76 18.56
C GLU A 390 -5.26 15.55 17.66
N ALA A 391 -5.40 15.76 16.34
CA ALA A 391 -5.59 14.70 15.35
C ALA A 391 -4.42 13.69 15.26
N GLU A 392 -3.19 14.13 15.55
CA GLU A 392 -2.04 13.22 15.54
C GLU A 392 -2.10 12.26 16.74
N LEU A 393 -2.58 12.74 17.89
CA LEU A 393 -2.80 11.93 19.08
C LEU A 393 -3.97 10.95 18.90
N HIS A 394 -5.04 11.36 18.21
CA HIS A 394 -6.15 10.48 17.84
C HIS A 394 -5.68 9.26 17.05
N THR A 395 -4.79 9.46 16.08
CA THR A 395 -4.23 8.35 15.28
C THR A 395 -3.43 7.38 16.17
N LEU A 396 -2.64 7.87 17.12
CA LEU A 396 -1.91 7.01 18.06
C LEU A 396 -2.83 6.25 19.03
N LEU A 397 -3.89 6.91 19.52
CA LEU A 397 -4.92 6.27 20.35
C LEU A 397 -5.65 5.17 19.57
N ARG A 398 -5.91 5.38 18.28
CA ARG A 398 -6.50 4.36 17.41
C ARG A 398 -5.54 3.18 17.22
N LEU A 399 -4.26 3.46 16.98
CA LEU A 399 -3.21 2.46 16.81
C LEU A 399 -2.99 1.61 18.07
N SER A 400 -3.14 2.19 19.26
CA SER A 400 -3.07 1.44 20.52
C SER A 400 -4.34 0.64 20.79
N GLY A 401 -5.46 0.96 20.14
CA GLY A 401 -6.77 0.39 20.43
C GLY A 401 -7.44 1.00 21.66
N HIS A 402 -7.05 2.22 22.04
CA HIS A 402 -7.67 2.95 23.14
C HIS A 402 -9.13 3.32 22.78
N PRO A 403 -10.10 3.18 23.69
CA PRO A 403 -11.52 3.47 23.40
C PRO A 403 -11.77 4.86 22.81
N ILE A 404 -11.05 5.88 23.29
CA ILE A 404 -11.13 7.26 22.76
C ILE A 404 -10.69 7.33 21.29
N GLY A 405 -9.70 6.53 20.88
CA GLY A 405 -9.23 6.49 19.50
C GLY A 405 -10.25 5.87 18.52
N GLN A 406 -11.27 5.18 19.04
CA GLN A 406 -12.37 4.63 18.25
C GLN A 406 -13.44 5.67 17.93
N LEU A 407 -13.44 6.81 18.62
CA LEU A 407 -14.32 7.93 18.26
C LEU A 407 -13.98 8.42 16.85
N PRO A 408 -14.98 8.83 16.04
CA PRO A 408 -14.75 9.62 14.84
C PRO A 408 -13.89 10.86 15.14
N LEU A 409 -13.03 11.30 14.22
CA LEU A 409 -12.07 12.38 14.50
C LEU A 409 -12.77 13.73 14.67
N ASN A 410 -13.93 13.95 14.04
CA ASN A 410 -14.76 15.13 14.31
C ASN A 410 -15.25 15.15 15.77
N GLU A 411 -15.81 14.04 16.26
CA GLU A 411 -16.29 13.91 17.64
C GLU A 411 -15.13 14.00 18.64
N PHE A 412 -13.98 13.39 18.33
CA PHE A 412 -12.77 13.54 19.11
C PHE A 412 -12.32 15.01 19.20
N CYS A 413 -12.28 15.73 18.07
CA CYS A 413 -11.91 17.14 18.04
C CYS A 413 -12.92 18.01 18.82
N GLU A 414 -14.21 17.75 18.70
CA GLU A 414 -15.25 18.48 19.45
C GLU A 414 -15.12 18.31 20.96
N ARG A 415 -14.74 17.12 21.43
CA ARG A 415 -14.58 16.81 22.85
C ARG A 415 -13.25 17.29 23.43
N PHE A 416 -12.17 17.23 22.65
CA PHE A 416 -10.81 17.31 23.20
C PHE A 416 -9.91 18.41 22.60
N ALA A 417 -10.32 19.06 21.51
CA ALA A 417 -9.52 20.08 20.83
C ALA A 417 -10.03 21.51 21.07
N GLY A 418 -9.12 22.50 21.01
CA GLY A 418 -9.48 23.92 20.95
C GLY A 418 -9.52 24.67 22.29
N SER A 419 -9.41 24.01 23.44
CA SER A 419 -9.26 24.69 24.74
C SER A 419 -8.27 23.97 25.69
N PRO A 420 -7.59 24.70 26.59
CA PRO A 420 -6.78 24.09 27.64
C PRO A 420 -7.55 23.14 28.56
N GLU A 421 -8.83 23.44 28.83
CA GLU A 421 -9.72 22.61 29.64
C GLU A 421 -9.97 21.25 28.97
N PHE A 422 -10.26 21.23 27.66
CA PHE A 422 -10.48 20.00 26.90
C PHE A 422 -9.21 19.14 26.81
N ARG A 423 -8.03 19.78 26.71
CA ARG A 423 -6.74 19.07 26.79
C ARG A 423 -6.50 18.45 28.17
N LYS A 424 -6.96 19.11 29.24
CA LYS A 424 -6.91 18.55 30.59
C LYS A 424 -7.84 17.34 30.70
N THR A 425 -9.08 17.45 30.20
CA THR A 425 -10.01 16.30 30.13
C THR A 425 -9.41 15.13 29.37
N LEU A 426 -8.81 15.38 28.20
CA LEU A 426 -8.14 14.33 27.44
C LEU A 426 -7.02 13.68 28.25
N ARG A 427 -6.18 14.48 28.92
CA ARG A 427 -5.09 13.98 29.78
C ARG A 427 -5.62 13.11 30.91
N ASP A 428 -6.71 13.52 31.55
CA ASP A 428 -7.33 12.78 32.65
C ASP A 428 -7.89 11.44 32.14
N GLU A 429 -8.52 11.42 30.96
CA GLU A 429 -9.08 10.20 30.35
C GLU A 429 -8.04 9.23 29.79
N ILE A 430 -6.84 9.70 29.42
CA ILE A 430 -5.73 8.85 28.95
C ILE A 430 -4.65 8.65 30.03
N SER A 431 -4.92 9.03 31.27
CA SER A 431 -3.91 9.03 32.33
C SER A 431 -3.39 7.64 32.71
N ASP A 432 -4.15 6.59 32.40
CA ASP A 432 -3.80 5.21 32.64
C ASP A 432 -3.28 4.47 31.40
N TRP A 433 -3.22 5.14 30.24
CA TRP A 433 -2.81 4.60 28.94
C TRP A 433 -1.30 4.52 28.73
#